data_AF-A0A2N9IQY6-F1
#
_entry.id   AF-A0A2N9IQY6-F1
#
_cell.length_a   1.000
_cell.length_b   1.000
_cell.length_c   1.000
_cell.angle_alpha   90.00
_cell.angle_beta   90.00
_cell.angle_gamma   90.00
#
_symmetry.space_group_name_H-M   'P 1'
#
loop_
_entity.id
_entity.type
_entity.pdbx_description
1 polymer ?
#
loop_
_entity_poly.entity_id
_entity_poly.type
_entity_poly.pdbx_seq_one_letter_code
_entity_poly.pdbx_strand_id
1 'polypeptide(L)'
;MGQFYSLVMNPILCFQIGKAKEVWDDLQQRYSQSNGTRVHHLKQAIASFKQENLTVCDYFTTLKGLWDELLNYRPIPGCTCGAKCICGLSRILLEYQHYDYVHSFLMGLNNSFAAVRGQILLMEPLPGINKVFSLVQNHEKQKGVGILPLPIGLSTVESTALISRMDNGVNQPFPYSNTGSNALLSRFDNSKQSQYYRRDNNKPTCSHCGFKGHTMEKCYKLHGESL
;
A
#
# COMPACT_ATOMS: atom_id res chain seq x y z
N MET A 1 3.62 31.40 -53.82
CA MET A 1 4.77 31.40 -52.90
C MET A 1 4.92 30.02 -52.29
N GLY A 2 5.32 29.04 -53.10
CA GLY A 2 5.56 27.66 -52.68
C GLY A 2 6.90 27.24 -53.23
N GLN A 3 7.92 27.24 -52.38
CA GLN A 3 9.22 26.66 -52.70
C GLN A 3 9.59 25.66 -51.60
N PHE A 4 9.44 24.38 -51.95
CA PHE A 4 10.44 23.33 -51.75
C PHE A 4 11.18 23.30 -50.39
N TYR A 5 10.51 22.85 -49.34
CA TYR A 5 11.18 22.23 -48.18
C TYR A 5 11.33 20.72 -48.40
N SER A 6 11.99 20.32 -49.49
CA SER A 6 12.38 18.93 -49.72
C SER A 6 13.89 18.83 -49.81
N LEU A 7 14.46 18.24 -48.75
CA LEU A 7 15.54 17.25 -48.83
C LEU A 7 16.83 17.69 -49.52
N VAL A 8 17.75 18.25 -48.74
CA VAL A 8 19.17 17.86 -48.85
C VAL A 8 19.64 17.46 -47.46
N MET A 9 19.26 16.25 -47.05
CA MET A 9 20.04 15.54 -46.04
C MET A 9 21.45 15.42 -46.61
N ASN A 10 22.37 16.18 -46.01
CA ASN A 10 23.72 16.35 -46.48
C ASN A 10 24.38 14.95 -46.61
N PRO A 11 24.82 14.52 -47.80
CA PRO A 11 25.29 13.14 -48.03
C PRO A 11 26.47 12.74 -47.14
N ILE A 12 27.25 13.74 -46.69
CA ILE A 12 28.33 13.57 -45.73
C ILE A 12 27.79 13.19 -44.33
N LEU A 13 26.67 13.77 -43.91
CA LEU A 13 25.98 13.44 -42.65
C LEU A 13 25.40 12.01 -42.71
N CYS A 14 24.78 11.61 -43.82
CA CYS A 14 24.29 10.24 -44.00
C CYS A 14 25.43 9.21 -43.98
N PHE A 15 26.59 9.54 -44.56
CA PHE A 15 27.77 8.67 -44.56
C PHE A 15 28.42 8.55 -43.16
N GLN A 16 28.47 9.64 -42.40
CA GLN A 16 28.96 9.64 -41.01
C GLN A 16 28.01 8.87 -40.08
N ILE A 17 26.69 9.02 -40.27
CA ILE A 17 25.67 8.27 -39.52
C ILE A 17 25.73 6.78 -39.85
N GLY A 18 25.97 6.41 -41.12
CA GLY A 18 26.18 5.01 -41.53
C GLY A 18 27.38 4.38 -40.83
N LYS A 19 28.53 5.06 -40.82
CA LYS A 19 29.73 4.59 -40.12
C LYS A 19 29.56 4.56 -38.60
N ALA A 20 28.93 5.58 -38.02
CA ALA A 20 28.66 5.59 -36.58
C ALA A 20 27.68 4.47 -36.19
N LYS A 21 26.69 4.18 -37.03
CA LYS A 21 25.76 3.05 -36.83
C LYS A 21 26.49 1.71 -36.94
N GLU A 22 27.37 1.52 -37.92
CA GLU A 22 28.16 0.29 -38.03
C GLU A 22 29.05 0.06 -36.80
N VAL A 23 29.72 1.11 -36.31
CA VAL A 23 30.50 1.03 -35.07
C VAL A 23 29.60 0.75 -33.86
N TRP A 24 28.42 1.36 -33.80
CA TRP A 24 27.44 1.08 -32.75
C TRP A 24 26.91 -0.36 -32.79
N ASP A 25 26.58 -0.88 -33.98
CA ASP A 25 26.08 -2.23 -34.18
C ASP A 25 27.16 -3.26 -33.82
N ASP A 26 28.43 -3.00 -34.16
CA ASP A 26 29.58 -3.83 -33.78
C ASP A 26 29.86 -3.80 -32.26
N LEU A 27 29.80 -2.62 -31.63
CA LEU A 27 29.86 -2.51 -30.17
C LEU A 27 28.68 -3.25 -29.51
N GLN A 28 27.47 -3.06 -30.02
CA GLN A 28 26.28 -3.74 -29.53
C GLN A 28 26.40 -5.25 -29.67
N GLN A 29 26.94 -5.76 -30.77
CA GLN A 29 27.16 -7.19 -30.96
C GLN A 29 28.19 -7.75 -29.98
N ARG A 30 29.31 -7.06 -29.77
CA ARG A 30 30.37 -7.49 -28.83
C ARG A 30 29.94 -7.43 -27.36
N TYR A 31 29.22 -6.38 -26.97
CA TYR A 31 28.81 -6.15 -25.58
C TYR A 31 27.40 -6.70 -25.26
N SER A 32 26.61 -7.13 -26.24
CA SER A 32 25.32 -7.80 -25.99
C SER A 32 25.48 -9.13 -25.25
N GLN A 33 26.58 -9.86 -25.47
CA GLN A 33 26.86 -11.12 -24.77
C GLN A 33 27.10 -10.89 -23.27
N SER A 34 27.85 -9.84 -22.89
CA SER A 34 28.02 -9.47 -21.48
C SER A 34 26.69 -9.09 -20.81
N ASN A 35 25.78 -8.45 -21.56
CA ASN A 35 24.45 -8.12 -21.05
C ASN A 35 23.63 -9.39 -20.78
N GLY A 36 23.71 -10.40 -21.64
CA GLY A 36 23.04 -11.70 -21.44
C GLY A 36 23.52 -12.41 -20.17
N THR A 37 24.83 -12.49 -19.96
CA THR A 37 25.42 -13.09 -18.76
C THR A 37 25.05 -12.31 -17.49
N ARG A 38 25.08 -10.97 -17.54
CA ARG A 38 24.67 -10.14 -16.40
C ARG A 38 23.18 -10.33 -16.07
N VAL A 39 22.31 -10.36 -17.08
CA VAL A 39 20.88 -10.64 -16.90
C VAL A 39 20.66 -12.02 -16.27
N HIS A 40 21.41 -13.05 -16.70
CA HIS A 40 21.33 -14.37 -16.09
C HIS A 40 21.72 -14.33 -14.61
N HIS A 41 22.87 -13.71 -14.27
CA HIS A 41 23.29 -13.55 -12.88
C HIS A 41 22.29 -12.78 -12.03
N LEU A 42 21.69 -11.70 -12.56
CA LEU A 42 20.66 -10.93 -11.85
C LEU A 42 19.42 -11.77 -11.59
N LYS A 43 18.92 -12.51 -12.60
CA LYS A 43 17.78 -13.41 -12.43
C LYS A 43 18.06 -14.51 -11.40
N GLN A 44 19.26 -15.09 -11.44
CA GLN A 44 19.69 -16.09 -10.48
C GLN A 44 19.80 -15.51 -9.06
N ALA A 45 20.36 -14.31 -8.93
CA ALA A 45 20.42 -13.60 -7.66
C ALA A 45 19.01 -13.36 -7.10
N ILE A 46 18.08 -12.79 -7.88
CA ILE A 46 16.68 -12.56 -7.47
C ILE A 46 16.00 -13.86 -7.03
N ALA A 47 16.16 -14.95 -7.78
CA ALA A 47 15.50 -16.23 -7.47
C ALA A 47 16.09 -16.93 -6.23
N SER A 48 17.37 -16.75 -5.95
CA SER A 48 18.05 -17.32 -4.79
C SER A 48 18.01 -16.43 -3.55
N PHE A 49 17.66 -15.14 -3.71
CA PHE A 49 17.69 -14.16 -2.63
C PHE A 49 16.54 -14.38 -1.65
N LYS A 50 16.91 -14.61 -0.39
CA LYS A 50 15.99 -14.83 0.73
C LYS A 50 16.28 -13.81 1.83
N GLN A 51 15.25 -13.48 2.61
CA GLN A 51 15.37 -12.51 3.71
C GLN A 51 16.38 -12.97 4.78
N GLU A 52 16.39 -14.25 5.11
CA GLU A 52 17.25 -14.84 6.16
C GLU A 52 17.20 -14.04 7.48
N ASN A 53 18.32 -13.41 7.85
CA ASN A 53 18.48 -12.63 9.08
C ASN A 53 18.31 -11.11 8.88
N LEU A 54 17.98 -10.67 7.66
CA LEU A 54 17.77 -9.26 7.34
C LEU A 54 16.40 -8.78 7.83
N THR A 55 16.30 -7.48 8.12
CA THR A 55 14.99 -6.85 8.35
C THR A 55 14.16 -6.85 7.07
N VAL A 56 12.83 -6.76 7.18
CA VAL A 56 11.96 -6.70 5.99
C VAL A 56 12.32 -5.50 5.10
N CYS A 57 12.69 -4.37 5.71
CA CYS A 57 13.10 -3.15 5.01
C CYS A 57 14.40 -3.35 4.20
N ASP A 58 15.43 -3.93 4.81
CA ASP A 58 16.72 -4.16 4.15
C ASP A 58 16.59 -5.18 3.01
N TYR A 59 15.83 -6.26 3.27
CA TYR A 59 15.51 -7.27 2.27
C TYR A 59 14.75 -6.66 1.07
N PHE A 60 13.74 -5.83 1.33
CA PHE A 60 12.99 -5.18 0.25
C PHE A 60 13.85 -4.22 -0.56
N THR A 61 14.70 -3.43 0.10
CA THR A 61 15.55 -2.43 -0.56
C THR A 61 16.58 -3.08 -1.47
N THR A 62 17.23 -4.14 -0.99
CA THR A 62 18.21 -4.91 -1.78
C THR A 62 17.54 -5.64 -2.96
N LEU A 63 16.40 -6.28 -2.74
CA LEU A 63 15.63 -6.94 -3.81
C LEU A 63 15.15 -5.94 -4.86
N LYS A 64 14.66 -4.77 -4.44
CA LYS A 64 14.25 -3.69 -5.35
C LYS A 64 15.44 -3.18 -6.17
N GLY A 65 16.63 -3.06 -5.57
CA GLY A 65 17.85 -2.73 -6.29
C GLY A 65 18.18 -3.73 -7.40
N LEU A 66 18.04 -5.04 -7.14
CA LEU A 66 18.25 -6.08 -8.15
C LEU A 66 17.23 -6.00 -9.30
N TRP A 67 15.96 -5.71 -8.99
CA TRP A 67 14.92 -5.50 -10.01
C TRP A 67 15.19 -4.26 -10.85
N ASP A 68 15.53 -3.13 -10.21
CA ASP A 68 15.85 -1.87 -10.89
C ASP A 68 17.08 -2.05 -11.80
N GLU A 69 18.08 -2.82 -11.37
CA GLU A 69 19.23 -3.15 -12.21
C GLU A 69 18.83 -4.04 -13.40
N LEU A 70 17.98 -5.05 -13.18
CA LEU A 70 17.49 -5.91 -14.26
C LEU A 70 16.67 -5.12 -15.30
N LEU A 71 15.87 -4.16 -14.83
CA LEU A 71 15.09 -3.23 -15.66
C LEU A 71 15.98 -2.40 -16.61
N ASN A 72 17.20 -2.03 -16.20
CA ASN A 72 18.14 -1.31 -17.06
C ASN A 72 18.58 -2.14 -18.28
N TYR A 73 18.66 -3.47 -18.13
CA TYR A 73 19.00 -4.37 -19.23
C TYR A 73 17.77 -4.86 -20.01
N ARG A 74 16.60 -4.89 -19.37
CA ARG A 74 15.33 -5.35 -19.94
C ARG A 74 14.22 -4.33 -19.64
N PRO A 75 14.21 -3.18 -20.31
CA PRO A 75 13.13 -2.20 -20.14
C PRO A 75 11.81 -2.78 -20.64
N ILE A 76 10.71 -2.35 -20.02
CA ILE A 76 9.36 -2.71 -20.46
C ILE A 76 9.18 -2.19 -21.88
N PRO A 77 8.85 -3.05 -22.86
CA PRO A 77 8.63 -2.58 -24.22
C PRO A 77 7.42 -1.64 -24.25
N GLY A 78 7.63 -0.45 -24.79
CA GLY A 78 6.56 0.49 -25.07
C GLY A 78 5.69 0.00 -26.22
N CYS A 79 4.46 0.52 -26.31
CA CYS A 79 3.68 0.33 -27.53
C CYS A 79 4.39 1.03 -28.70
N THR A 80 4.48 0.37 -29.85
CA THR A 80 4.82 1.02 -31.12
C THR A 80 3.71 1.94 -31.65
N CYS A 81 2.57 1.83 -31.01
CA CYS A 81 1.40 2.67 -31.11
C CYS A 81 1.77 4.04 -30.51
N GLY A 82 1.71 5.12 -31.30
CA GLY A 82 2.20 6.44 -30.88
C GLY A 82 1.69 6.95 -29.52
N ALA A 83 2.22 8.07 -29.04
CA ALA A 83 2.12 8.58 -27.66
C ALA A 83 0.71 8.66 -27.01
N LYS A 84 -0.38 8.48 -27.76
CA LYS A 84 -1.78 8.46 -27.28
C LYS A 84 -2.50 7.14 -27.62
N CYS A 85 -1.86 6.00 -27.40
CA CYS A 85 -2.49 4.70 -27.65
C CYS A 85 -3.49 4.30 -26.55
N ILE A 86 -4.65 3.78 -26.98
CA ILE A 86 -5.72 3.25 -26.09
C ILE A 86 -5.63 1.71 -25.94
N CYS A 87 -4.71 1.08 -26.65
CA CYS A 87 -4.46 -0.37 -26.64
C CYS A 87 -4.18 -0.98 -25.25
N GLY A 88 -3.80 -0.18 -24.25
CA GLY A 88 -3.61 -0.66 -22.89
C GLY A 88 -2.45 -1.63 -22.67
N LEU A 89 -1.66 -1.95 -23.72
CA LEU A 89 -0.57 -2.92 -23.65
C LEU A 89 0.45 -2.59 -22.56
N SER A 90 0.89 -1.33 -22.49
CA SER A 90 1.83 -0.87 -21.47
C SER A 90 1.28 -1.02 -20.06
N ARG A 91 -0.04 -0.81 -19.87
CA ARG A 91 -0.70 -1.00 -18.57
C ARG A 91 -0.70 -2.47 -18.16
N ILE A 92 -1.06 -3.36 -19.09
CA ILE A 92 -1.13 -4.81 -18.86
C ILE A 92 0.27 -5.37 -18.55
N LEU A 93 1.30 -4.95 -19.30
CA LEU A 93 2.68 -5.38 -19.06
C LEU A 93 3.19 -4.92 -17.69
N LEU A 94 2.88 -3.68 -17.29
CA LEU A 94 3.25 -3.16 -15.97
C LEU A 94 2.52 -3.91 -14.85
N GLU A 95 1.25 -4.27 -15.04
CA GLU A 95 0.47 -5.05 -14.08
C GLU A 95 1.05 -6.45 -13.87
N TYR A 96 1.41 -7.16 -14.95
CA TYR A 96 2.10 -8.45 -14.85
C TYR A 96 3.46 -8.34 -14.14
N GLN A 97 4.23 -7.29 -14.43
CA GLN A 97 5.50 -7.08 -13.74
C GLN A 97 5.31 -6.81 -12.24
N HIS A 98 4.32 -6.01 -11.86
CA HIS A 98 4.00 -5.82 -10.45
C HIS A 98 3.59 -7.12 -9.77
N TYR A 99 2.83 -7.96 -10.46
CA TYR A 99 2.45 -9.28 -9.98
C TYR A 99 3.67 -10.17 -9.71
N ASP A 100 4.61 -10.23 -10.66
CA ASP A 100 5.86 -10.99 -10.51
C ASP A 100 6.71 -10.49 -9.34
N TYR A 101 6.79 -9.16 -9.13
CA TYR A 101 7.50 -8.58 -7.99
C TYR A 101 6.87 -8.95 -6.66
N VAL A 102 5.54 -8.91 -6.57
CA VAL A 102 4.83 -9.34 -5.35
C VAL A 102 5.14 -10.80 -5.07
N HIS A 103 5.05 -11.67 -6.08
CA HIS A 103 5.27 -13.10 -5.88
C HIS A 103 6.73 -13.40 -5.49
N SER A 104 7.69 -12.78 -6.17
CA SER A 104 9.12 -12.91 -5.86
C SER A 104 9.45 -12.43 -4.45
N PHE A 105 8.87 -11.31 -4.01
CA PHE A 105 9.01 -10.83 -2.63
C PHE A 105 8.44 -11.83 -1.62
N LEU A 106 7.20 -12.30 -1.82
CA LEU A 106 6.55 -13.23 -0.89
C LEU A 106 7.23 -14.61 -0.82
N MET A 107 7.89 -15.05 -1.89
CA MET A 107 8.65 -16.30 -1.93
C MET A 107 9.94 -16.25 -1.12
N GLY A 108 10.63 -15.10 -1.11
CA GLY A 108 11.90 -14.96 -0.37
C GLY A 108 11.75 -14.55 1.09
N LEU A 109 10.54 -14.18 1.55
CA LEU A 109 10.27 -13.91 2.96
C LEU A 109 10.47 -15.14 3.85
N ASN A 110 10.87 -14.90 5.10
CA ASN A 110 11.05 -15.95 6.09
C ASN A 110 9.71 -16.64 6.45
N ASN A 111 9.77 -17.92 6.83
CA ASN A 111 8.61 -18.72 7.25
C ASN A 111 7.84 -18.11 8.43
N SER A 112 8.48 -17.28 9.24
CA SER A 112 7.79 -16.55 10.30
C SER A 112 6.64 -15.69 9.75
N PHE A 113 6.74 -15.19 8.52
CA PHE A 113 5.70 -14.38 7.86
C PHE A 113 4.66 -15.22 7.10
N ALA A 114 4.64 -16.55 7.26
CA ALA A 114 3.71 -17.43 6.53
C ALA A 114 2.23 -17.03 6.70
N ALA A 115 1.83 -16.58 7.90
CA ALA A 115 0.46 -16.13 8.16
C ALA A 115 0.08 -14.90 7.30
N VAL A 116 0.94 -13.87 7.26
CA VAL A 116 0.72 -12.68 6.43
C VAL A 116 0.81 -13.01 4.95
N ARG A 117 1.74 -13.90 4.55
CA ARG A 117 1.83 -14.37 3.17
C ARG A 117 0.52 -15.03 2.73
N GLY A 118 -0.05 -15.90 3.57
CA GLY A 118 -1.36 -16.50 3.35
C GLY A 118 -2.44 -15.41 3.19
N GLN A 119 -2.56 -14.51 4.15
CA GLN A 119 -3.55 -13.43 4.11
C GLN A 119 -3.47 -12.58 2.82
N ILE A 120 -2.26 -12.19 2.40
CA ILE A 120 -2.05 -11.39 1.20
C ILE A 120 -2.45 -12.16 -0.06
N LEU A 121 -2.15 -13.45 -0.14
CA LEU A 121 -2.53 -14.31 -1.27
C LEU A 121 -4.05 -14.55 -1.36
N LEU A 122 -4.77 -14.39 -0.25
CA LEU A 122 -6.25 -14.47 -0.23
C LEU A 122 -6.94 -13.14 -0.60
N MET A 123 -6.19 -12.04 -0.82
CA MET A 123 -6.78 -10.77 -1.24
C MET A 123 -7.05 -10.75 -2.75
N GLU A 124 -8.27 -10.42 -3.15
CA GLU A 124 -8.64 -10.22 -4.56
C GLU A 124 -9.15 -8.78 -4.79
N PRO A 125 -8.54 -7.97 -5.69
CA PRO A 125 -7.34 -8.25 -6.48
C PRO A 125 -6.04 -8.16 -5.66
N LEU A 126 -4.99 -8.88 -6.10
CA LEU A 126 -3.70 -8.91 -5.41
C LEU A 126 -3.12 -7.49 -5.30
N PRO A 127 -2.80 -7.01 -4.09
CA PRO A 127 -2.29 -5.66 -3.91
C PRO A 127 -0.91 -5.49 -4.54
N GLY A 128 -0.62 -4.29 -5.06
CA GLY A 128 0.71 -3.98 -5.61
C GLY A 128 1.83 -4.02 -4.55
N ILE A 129 3.08 -4.12 -5.03
CA ILE A 129 4.27 -4.36 -4.21
C ILE A 129 4.43 -3.41 -3.01
N ASN A 130 4.16 -2.11 -3.17
CA ASN A 130 4.30 -1.14 -2.08
C ASN A 130 3.30 -1.37 -0.94
N LYS A 131 2.08 -1.80 -1.28
CA LYS A 131 1.04 -2.13 -0.29
C LYS A 131 1.39 -3.44 0.41
N VAL A 132 1.88 -4.44 -0.33
CA VAL A 132 2.38 -5.70 0.23
C VAL A 132 3.53 -5.45 1.22
N PHE A 133 4.51 -4.63 0.84
CA PHE A 133 5.60 -4.23 1.72
C PHE A 133 5.08 -3.58 3.02
N SER A 134 4.13 -2.65 2.91
CA SER A 134 3.53 -1.99 4.07
C SER A 134 2.83 -2.97 5.02
N LEU A 135 2.10 -3.96 4.48
CA LEU A 135 1.43 -4.98 5.27
C LEU A 135 2.42 -5.86 6.04
N VAL A 136 3.47 -6.32 5.37
CA VAL A 136 4.51 -7.16 5.98
C VAL A 136 5.31 -6.36 7.01
N GLN A 137 5.66 -5.11 6.71
CA GLN A 137 6.38 -4.22 7.61
C GLN A 137 5.58 -3.89 8.88
N ASN A 138 4.26 -3.71 8.76
CA ASN A 138 3.39 -3.50 9.91
C ASN A 138 3.32 -4.75 10.79
N HIS A 139 3.24 -5.93 10.19
CA HIS A 139 3.25 -7.17 10.94
C HIS A 139 4.59 -7.44 11.65
N GLU A 140 5.73 -7.06 11.06
CA GLU A 140 7.03 -7.12 11.73
C GLU A 140 7.05 -6.26 13.00
N LYS A 141 6.49 -5.05 12.95
CA LYS A 141 6.37 -4.15 14.11
C LYS A 141 5.43 -4.72 15.18
N GLN A 142 4.32 -5.33 14.77
CA GLN A 142 3.35 -5.94 15.69
C GLN A 142 3.88 -7.23 16.32
N LYS A 143 4.73 -8.00 15.64
CA LYS A 143 5.39 -9.17 16.24
C LYS A 143 6.33 -8.83 17.39
N GLY A 144 6.88 -7.62 17.44
CA GLY A 144 7.64 -7.12 18.59
C GLY A 144 6.77 -6.78 19.81
N VAL A 145 5.45 -6.72 19.65
CA VAL A 145 4.47 -6.38 20.68
C VAL A 145 3.38 -7.45 20.62
N GLY A 146 3.59 -8.58 21.31
CA GLY A 146 2.65 -9.71 21.29
C GLY A 146 1.25 -9.35 21.76
N ILE A 147 0.39 -8.86 20.86
CA ILE A 147 -1.07 -8.94 20.78
C ILE A 147 -1.39 -8.58 19.32
N LEU A 148 -2.09 -9.47 18.60
CA LEU A 148 -2.79 -9.11 17.37
C LEU A 148 -4.23 -8.74 17.71
N PRO A 149 -4.67 -7.48 17.54
CA PRO A 149 -6.06 -7.18 17.25
C PRO A 149 -6.17 -6.85 15.76
N LEU A 150 -6.87 -7.69 14.99
CA LEU A 150 -7.42 -7.30 13.68
C LEU A 150 -8.95 -7.23 13.76
N PRO A 151 -9.59 -6.07 13.54
CA PRO A 151 -11.00 -5.95 13.13
C PRO A 151 -11.07 -6.02 11.58
N ILE A 152 -12.05 -6.58 10.84
CA ILE A 152 -13.45 -6.99 11.02
C ILE A 152 -13.78 -8.02 9.91
N GLY A 153 -14.61 -9.02 10.22
CA GLY A 153 -15.25 -9.89 9.21
C GLY A 153 -15.96 -11.15 9.74
N LEU A 154 -15.72 -11.57 10.99
CA LEU A 154 -16.41 -12.70 11.62
C LEU A 154 -16.70 -12.36 13.08
N SER A 155 -17.96 -12.46 13.50
CA SER A 155 -18.37 -12.22 14.88
C SER A 155 -17.92 -13.38 15.76
N THR A 156 -16.73 -13.29 16.33
CA THR A 156 -16.36 -14.10 17.49
C THR A 156 -16.47 -13.21 18.70
N VAL A 157 -17.44 -13.50 19.57
CA VAL A 157 -17.61 -12.89 20.89
C VAL A 157 -16.35 -13.17 21.71
N GLU A 158 -15.45 -12.20 21.82
CA GLU A 158 -14.37 -12.25 22.80
C GLU A 158 -14.86 -11.65 24.12
N SER A 159 -15.05 -12.55 25.08
CA SER A 159 -15.32 -12.24 26.47
C SER A 159 -14.13 -11.49 27.08
N THR A 160 -14.29 -10.21 27.37
CA THR A 160 -13.32 -9.43 28.15
C THR A 160 -13.34 -9.90 29.61
N ALA A 161 -12.42 -10.78 29.99
CA ALA A 161 -12.23 -11.17 31.38
C ALA A 161 -11.49 -10.07 32.17
N LEU A 162 -12.12 -9.58 33.23
CA LEU A 162 -11.55 -8.61 34.17
C LEU A 162 -10.64 -9.37 35.14
N ILE A 163 -9.34 -9.08 35.17
CA ILE A 163 -8.44 -9.63 36.21
C ILE A 163 -8.51 -8.70 37.42
N SER A 164 -9.33 -9.06 38.39
CA SER A 164 -9.25 -8.51 39.75
C SER A 164 -8.08 -9.18 40.49
N ARG A 165 -7.05 -8.41 40.81
CA ARG A 165 -6.02 -8.80 41.79
C ARG A 165 -6.69 -8.93 43.16
N MET A 166 -6.70 -10.13 43.73
CA MET A 166 -6.95 -10.34 45.16
C MET A 166 -5.67 -10.90 45.77
N ASP A 167 -5.11 -10.14 46.70
CA ASP A 167 -4.02 -10.58 47.57
C ASP A 167 -4.64 -11.25 48.81
N ASN A 168 -4.13 -12.45 49.10
CA ASN A 168 -4.05 -13.21 50.36
C ASN A 168 -5.15 -13.15 51.44
N GLY A 169 -5.56 -14.34 51.91
CA GLY A 169 -5.66 -14.61 53.37
C GLY A 169 -6.99 -15.14 53.93
N VAL A 170 -7.09 -16.47 54.03
CA VAL A 170 -7.54 -17.27 55.20
C VAL A 170 -8.85 -16.90 55.96
N ASN A 171 -9.83 -17.82 55.85
CA ASN A 171 -10.84 -18.30 56.82
C ASN A 171 -12.07 -17.45 57.28
N GLN A 172 -13.25 -18.07 57.04
CA GLN A 172 -14.42 -18.21 57.94
C GLN A 172 -15.57 -17.13 57.89
N PRO A 173 -16.82 -17.47 58.32
CA PRO A 173 -18.03 -17.36 57.50
C PRO A 173 -19.04 -16.26 57.89
N PHE A 174 -19.91 -15.89 56.94
CA PHE A 174 -21.12 -15.05 57.09
C PHE A 174 -22.16 -15.65 58.09
N PRO A 175 -23.24 -14.95 58.56
CA PRO A 175 -23.92 -13.80 57.89
C PRO A 175 -24.64 -12.71 58.77
N TYR A 176 -25.16 -11.71 58.04
CA TYR A 176 -26.41 -10.93 58.21
C TYR A 176 -26.42 -9.46 58.73
N SER A 177 -27.00 -8.63 57.84
CA SER A 177 -27.93 -7.47 57.99
C SER A 177 -27.48 -6.05 58.38
N ASN A 178 -27.99 -5.14 57.54
CA ASN A 178 -28.68 -3.87 57.80
C ASN A 178 -27.97 -2.52 57.53
N THR A 179 -28.38 -1.93 56.41
CA THR A 179 -29.05 -0.62 56.26
C THR A 179 -28.60 0.60 57.06
N GLY A 180 -28.20 1.62 56.29
CA GLY A 180 -28.37 3.05 56.54
C GLY A 180 -27.25 3.69 57.36
N SER A 181 -26.89 4.96 57.21
CA SER A 181 -27.21 6.05 56.30
C SER A 181 -26.21 7.18 56.63
N ASN A 182 -26.04 8.11 55.70
CA ASN A 182 -25.58 9.50 55.91
C ASN A 182 -24.07 9.71 56.16
N ALA A 183 -23.42 10.55 55.34
CA ALA A 183 -23.09 11.96 55.64
C ALA A 183 -21.55 12.06 55.66
N LEU A 184 -20.82 13.08 55.18
CA LEU A 184 -21.10 14.43 54.73
C LEU A 184 -19.76 14.98 54.16
N LEU A 185 -19.87 15.94 53.22
CA LEU A 185 -18.98 17.11 52.99
C LEU A 185 -17.55 16.84 52.46
N SER A 186 -17.22 17.09 51.17
CA SER A 186 -17.16 18.34 50.37
C SER A 186 -15.79 19.05 50.37
N ARG A 187 -15.19 19.21 49.19
CA ARG A 187 -14.50 20.44 48.71
C ARG A 187 -14.15 20.29 47.21
N PHE A 188 -14.92 20.95 46.33
CA PHE A 188 -14.65 22.26 45.66
C PHE A 188 -13.58 22.13 44.56
N ASP A 189 -14.01 21.97 43.29
CA ASP A 189 -14.20 23.02 42.24
C ASP A 189 -12.90 23.23 41.45
N ASN A 190 -12.80 23.43 40.14
CA ASN A 190 -13.68 23.66 39.00
C ASN A 190 -12.71 23.49 37.79
N SER A 191 -13.01 22.98 36.60
CA SER A 191 -13.77 23.66 35.55
C SER A 191 -13.49 22.99 34.18
N LYS A 192 -14.49 23.04 33.29
CA LYS A 192 -14.55 22.63 31.87
C LYS A 192 -15.01 21.22 31.56
N GLN A 193 -16.23 20.90 32.01
CA GLN A 193 -17.11 19.99 31.29
C GLN A 193 -18.28 20.80 30.71
N SER A 194 -18.18 21.21 29.45
CA SER A 194 -19.32 21.80 28.75
C SER A 194 -20.33 20.69 28.47
N GLN A 195 -21.31 20.58 29.35
CA GLN A 195 -22.59 19.96 29.07
C GLN A 195 -23.22 20.67 27.87
N TYR A 196 -23.25 20.00 26.72
CA TYR A 196 -24.27 20.23 25.71
C TYR A 196 -25.13 18.99 25.63
N TYR A 197 -26.19 19.04 26.44
CA TYR A 197 -27.48 18.45 26.20
C TYR A 197 -27.65 17.86 24.79
N ARG A 198 -27.94 16.56 24.76
CA ARG A 198 -28.84 15.92 23.80
C ARG A 198 -29.89 16.94 23.32
N ARG A 199 -29.75 17.44 22.08
CA ARG A 199 -30.76 18.30 21.46
C ARG A 199 -30.83 18.11 19.94
N ASP A 200 -31.95 17.51 19.55
CA ASP A 200 -32.76 17.80 18.37
C ASP A 200 -32.17 17.59 16.96
N ASN A 201 -32.52 16.42 16.43
CA ASN A 201 -33.36 16.14 15.25
C ASN A 201 -34.04 17.27 14.43
N ASN A 202 -33.62 18.54 14.47
CA ASN A 202 -34.23 19.64 13.70
C ASN A 202 -33.28 20.27 12.66
N LYS A 203 -32.44 19.47 12.00
CA LYS A 203 -31.73 19.94 10.81
C LYS A 203 -32.72 19.98 9.63
N PRO A 204 -32.94 21.14 8.99
CA PRO A 204 -33.84 21.24 7.85
C PRO A 204 -33.40 20.23 6.79
N THR A 205 -34.35 19.46 6.29
CA THR A 205 -34.12 18.47 5.24
C THR A 205 -34.54 19.10 3.92
N CYS A 206 -33.68 19.01 2.92
CA CYS A 206 -33.97 19.58 1.61
C CYS A 206 -35.04 18.75 0.90
N SER A 207 -36.16 19.37 0.53
CA SER A 207 -37.27 18.67 -0.14
C SER A 207 -36.93 18.17 -1.55
N HIS A 208 -35.82 18.62 -2.16
CA HIS A 208 -35.41 18.21 -3.50
C HIS A 208 -34.34 17.10 -3.52
N CYS A 209 -33.42 17.05 -2.54
CA CYS A 209 -32.34 16.05 -2.51
C CYS A 209 -32.41 15.07 -1.34
N GLY A 210 -33.29 15.28 -0.36
CA GLY A 210 -33.50 14.39 0.77
C GLY A 210 -32.38 14.37 1.82
N PHE A 211 -31.30 15.13 1.63
CA PHE A 211 -30.21 15.23 2.60
C PHE A 211 -30.52 16.26 3.71
N LYS A 212 -30.11 15.93 4.94
CA LYS A 212 -30.30 16.77 6.13
C LYS A 212 -29.20 17.82 6.23
N GLY A 213 -29.55 19.06 6.57
CA GLY A 213 -28.60 20.14 6.83
C GLY A 213 -28.74 21.38 5.94
N HIS A 214 -29.67 21.40 4.98
CA HIS A 214 -29.96 22.56 4.14
C HIS A 214 -31.42 22.55 3.65
N THR A 215 -31.95 23.70 3.26
CA THR A 215 -33.29 23.87 2.64
C THR A 215 -33.20 23.86 1.11
N MET A 216 -34.33 23.75 0.42
CA MET A 216 -34.39 23.67 -1.06
C MET A 216 -33.66 24.82 -1.76
N GLU A 217 -33.78 26.04 -1.24
CA GLU A 217 -33.18 27.27 -1.79
C GLU A 217 -31.64 27.27 -1.81
N LYS A 218 -30.98 26.39 -1.05
CA LYS A 218 -29.51 26.26 -1.00
C LYS A 218 -29.05 24.88 -1.45
N CYS A 219 -29.89 24.16 -2.19
CA CYS A 219 -29.53 22.84 -2.67
C CYS A 219 -28.48 22.97 -3.79
N TYR A 220 -27.29 22.44 -3.55
CA TYR A 220 -26.20 22.36 -4.52
C TYR A 220 -26.61 21.64 -5.82
N LYS A 221 -27.62 20.76 -5.76
CA LYS A 221 -28.15 20.04 -6.91
C LYS A 221 -29.15 20.85 -7.75
N LEU A 222 -29.67 21.95 -7.21
CA LEU A 222 -30.57 22.89 -7.89
C LEU A 222 -29.88 24.18 -8.33
N HIS A 223 -28.96 24.69 -7.50
CA HIS A 223 -28.28 25.97 -7.72
C HIS A 223 -26.81 25.81 -8.15
N GLY A 224 -26.38 24.59 -8.49
CA GLY A 224 -25.03 24.30 -8.92
C GLY A 224 -24.77 24.69 -10.38
N GLU A 225 -24.62 25.99 -10.63
CA GLU A 225 -23.70 26.48 -11.65
C GLU A 225 -22.66 27.41 -11.01
N SER A 226 -21.41 26.93 -11.04
CA SER A 226 -20.16 27.70 -11.03
C SER A 226 -19.87 28.59 -9.81
N LEU A 227 -19.02 28.04 -8.92
CA LEU A 227 -17.65 28.55 -8.67
C LEU A 227 -16.83 27.48 -7.96
#